data_AF-A0A9D5CX61-F1
#
_entry.id   AF-A0A9D5CX61-F1
#
_cell.length_a   1.000
_cell.length_b   1.000
_cell.length_c   1.000
_cell.angle_alpha   90.00
_cell.angle_beta   90.00
_cell.angle_gamma   90.00
#
_symmetry.space_group_name_H-M   'P 1'
#
loop_
_entity.id
_entity.type
_entity.pdbx_description
1 polymer ?
#
loop_
_entity_poly.entity_id
_entity_poly.type
_entity_poly.pdbx_seq_one_letter_code
_entity_poly.pdbx_strand_id
1 'polypeptide(L)'
;MPVKWLLHWQPNPGATLSSQILTEACACVESVGGARAGRWKTTLTFYRPMARDGASAPESSRDFLGVQLHDHPGKYYSILRAHRILLESDSSIQAVMEKLQSYKARVVLNFEGFQYQLGDFQIRVGKCVPSQSENLRGIMMEVEYLPLSSIEKSRQLMEEFVEIWQETVSKKSLPGHFLHIESNFTDYGLHDYYTSQHTAVQYATCMQQLIAAVRN
;
A
#
# COMPACT_ATOMS: atom_id res chain seq x y z
N MET A 1 -8.05 -14.19 -5.19
CA MET A 1 -6.63 -13.76 -5.21
C MET A 1 -5.99 -14.22 -3.93
N PRO A 2 -4.67 -14.45 -3.90
CA PRO A 2 -4.01 -14.83 -2.66
C PRO A 2 -4.13 -13.73 -1.59
N VAL A 3 -4.12 -14.12 -0.31
CA VAL A 3 -4.20 -13.17 0.81
C VAL A 3 -2.90 -12.39 0.90
N LYS A 4 -3.02 -11.08 1.11
CA LYS A 4 -1.86 -10.20 1.28
C LYS A 4 -2.03 -9.30 2.49
N TRP A 5 -0.95 -9.14 3.26
CA TRP A 5 -0.81 -8.18 4.35
C TRP A 5 0.17 -7.08 3.98
N LEU A 6 -0.18 -5.86 4.33
CA LEU A 6 0.66 -4.68 4.16
C LEU A 6 1.20 -4.26 5.53
N LEU A 7 2.53 -4.25 5.65
CA LEU A 7 3.25 -3.77 6.81
C LEU A 7 3.97 -2.47 6.47
N HIS A 8 4.04 -1.55 7.44
CA HIS A 8 4.84 -0.34 7.32
C HIS A 8 5.94 -0.31 8.37
N TRP A 9 7.05 0.34 8.03
CA TRP A 9 8.09 0.63 8.99
C TRP A 9 7.64 1.74 9.95
N GLN A 10 7.76 1.49 11.25
CA GLN A 10 7.64 2.48 12.30
C GLN A 10 9.03 2.75 12.89
N PRO A 11 9.61 3.95 12.65
CA PRO A 11 10.87 4.34 13.29
C PRO A 11 10.71 4.43 14.81
N ASN A 12 11.79 4.15 15.53
CA ASN A 12 11.86 4.47 16.96
C ASN A 12 11.75 5.99 17.19
N PRO A 13 11.29 6.44 18.36
CA PRO A 13 11.25 7.87 18.69
C PRO A 13 12.62 8.54 18.47
N GLY A 14 12.65 9.60 17.66
CA GLY A 14 13.88 10.34 17.31
C GLY A 14 14.73 9.72 16.20
N ALA A 15 14.37 8.54 15.67
CA ALA A 15 15.04 7.94 14.52
C ALA A 15 14.46 8.48 13.21
N THR A 16 15.34 8.69 12.22
CA THR A 16 14.93 9.12 10.87
C THR A 16 14.83 7.93 9.92
N LEU A 17 13.90 8.01 8.97
CA LEU A 17 13.82 7.06 7.87
C LEU A 17 15.05 7.22 6.97
N SER A 18 15.68 6.10 6.62
CA SER A 18 16.83 6.08 5.71
C SER A 18 16.72 4.94 4.71
N SER A 19 17.32 5.12 3.53
CA SER A 19 17.40 4.06 2.52
C SER A 19 18.20 2.85 3.00
N GLN A 20 19.05 2.99 4.01
CA GLN A 20 19.79 1.88 4.61
C GLN A 20 18.85 0.86 5.27
N ILE A 21 17.77 1.32 5.91
CA ILE A 21 16.75 0.43 6.50
C ILE A 21 16.11 -0.44 5.41
N LEU A 22 15.84 0.14 4.23
CA LEU A 22 15.32 -0.62 3.08
C LEU A 22 16.32 -1.67 2.59
N THR A 23 17.60 -1.32 2.49
CA THR A 23 18.66 -2.25 2.09
C THR A 23 18.77 -3.42 3.07
N GLU A 24 18.77 -3.15 4.36
CA GLU A 24 18.84 -4.20 5.39
C GLU A 24 17.57 -5.05 5.43
N ALA A 25 16.39 -4.46 5.23
CA ALA A 25 15.15 -5.23 5.10
C ALA A 25 15.19 -6.15 3.87
N CYS A 26 15.71 -5.69 2.73
CA CYS A 26 15.92 -6.56 1.56
C CYS A 26 16.89 -7.70 1.88
N ALA A 27 18.02 -7.39 2.52
CA ALA A 27 19.00 -8.40 2.91
C ALA A 27 18.44 -9.43 3.92
N CYS A 28 17.51 -9.02 4.80
CA CYS A 28 16.81 -9.94 5.70
C CYS A 28 15.96 -10.95 4.91
N VAL A 29 15.20 -10.49 3.91
CA VAL A 29 14.42 -11.40 3.03
C VAL A 29 15.33 -12.40 2.32
N GLU A 30 16.46 -11.94 1.80
CA GLU A 30 17.45 -12.81 1.15
C GLU A 30 18.07 -13.81 2.15
N SER A 31 18.35 -13.38 3.39
CA SER A 31 18.95 -14.25 4.42
C SER A 31 18.07 -15.40 4.88
N VAL A 32 16.74 -15.25 4.78
CA VAL A 32 15.77 -16.33 5.07
C VAL A 32 15.48 -17.19 3.83
N GLY A 33 16.22 -17.01 2.73
CA GLY A 33 16.09 -17.80 1.50
C GLY A 33 15.21 -17.19 0.43
N GLY A 34 14.85 -15.91 0.54
CA GLY A 34 14.04 -15.21 -0.45
C GLY A 34 14.79 -15.01 -1.77
N ALA A 35 14.28 -15.57 -2.86
CA ALA A 35 14.84 -15.42 -4.19
C ALA A 35 14.27 -14.17 -4.87
N ARG A 36 15.14 -13.24 -5.28
CA ARG A 36 14.71 -12.01 -5.94
C ARG A 36 14.03 -12.29 -7.29
N ALA A 37 12.78 -11.88 -7.42
CA ALA A 37 11.90 -12.16 -8.55
C ALA A 37 11.66 -10.95 -9.46
N GLY A 38 11.97 -9.73 -9.02
CA GLY A 38 11.85 -8.55 -9.87
C GLY A 38 11.68 -7.24 -9.12
N ARG A 39 11.13 -6.25 -9.83
CA ARG A 39 10.70 -4.96 -9.28
C ARG A 39 9.20 -4.85 -9.33
N TRP A 40 8.63 -4.15 -8.38
CA TRP A 40 7.20 -3.87 -8.33
C TRP A 40 6.96 -2.38 -8.14
N LYS A 41 5.78 -1.92 -8.58
CA LYS A 41 5.34 -0.54 -8.39
C LYS A 41 3.81 -0.48 -8.27
N THR A 42 3.33 0.08 -7.17
CA THR A 42 1.94 0.46 -6.95
C THR A 42 1.87 1.98 -6.79
N THR A 43 0.90 2.61 -7.43
CA THR A 43 0.73 4.07 -7.38
C THR A 43 -0.56 4.41 -6.66
N LEU A 44 -0.48 5.37 -5.74
CA LEU A 44 -1.60 5.94 -5.02
C LEU A 44 -1.69 7.44 -5.33
N THR A 45 -2.87 7.90 -5.71
CA THR A 45 -3.11 9.29 -6.10
C THR A 45 -4.25 9.88 -5.30
N PHE A 46 -4.04 11.06 -4.70
CA PHE A 46 -5.09 11.83 -4.05
C PHE A 46 -5.66 12.86 -5.03
N TYR A 47 -6.95 12.75 -5.32
CA TYR A 47 -7.66 13.65 -6.23
C TYR A 47 -8.53 14.64 -5.47
N ARG A 48 -8.58 15.87 -6.00
CA ARG A 48 -9.54 16.89 -5.60
C ARG A 48 -10.43 17.29 -6.77
N PRO A 49 -11.74 17.52 -6.56
CA PRO A 49 -12.60 18.10 -7.58
C PRO A 49 -12.02 19.40 -8.12
N MET A 50 -12.18 19.63 -9.42
CA MET A 50 -11.94 20.93 -10.02
C MET A 50 -13.24 21.73 -10.02
N ALA A 51 -13.22 22.93 -9.43
CA ALA A 51 -14.29 23.90 -9.64
C ALA A 51 -14.15 24.46 -11.07
N ARG A 52 -15.26 24.53 -11.80
CA ARG A 52 -15.29 25.26 -13.07
C ARG A 52 -15.54 26.74 -12.76
N ASP A 53 -14.84 27.64 -13.44
CA ASP A 53 -14.98 29.08 -13.20
C ASP A 53 -16.45 29.52 -13.28
N GLY A 54 -16.93 30.15 -12.21
CA GLY A 54 -18.30 30.67 -12.09
C GLY A 54 -19.34 29.73 -11.47
N ALA A 55 -19.01 28.46 -11.19
CA ALA A 55 -19.89 27.54 -10.47
C ALA A 55 -19.18 26.95 -9.24
N SER A 56 -19.86 26.92 -8.10
CA SER A 56 -19.41 26.10 -6.97
C SER A 56 -19.24 24.66 -7.47
N ALA A 57 -18.19 23.98 -7.02
CA ALA A 57 -18.07 22.54 -7.25
C ALA A 57 -19.37 21.88 -6.77
N PRO A 58 -19.99 20.97 -7.55
CA PRO A 58 -21.27 20.39 -7.16
C PRO A 58 -21.15 19.80 -5.76
N GLU A 59 -22.17 19.97 -4.90
CA GLU A 59 -22.14 19.55 -3.49
C GLU A 59 -21.82 18.04 -3.31
N SER A 60 -21.94 17.25 -4.38
CA SER A 60 -21.61 15.83 -4.45
C SER A 60 -20.14 15.53 -4.79
N SER A 61 -19.35 16.51 -5.22
CA SER A 61 -17.95 16.30 -5.62
C SER A 61 -17.05 16.24 -4.38
N ARG A 62 -16.43 15.08 -4.17
CA ARG A 62 -15.64 14.77 -2.98
C ARG A 62 -14.22 14.37 -3.36
N ASP A 63 -13.27 14.69 -2.50
CA ASP A 63 -11.90 14.19 -2.57
C ASP A 63 -11.92 12.65 -2.46
N PHE A 64 -11.09 11.98 -3.27
CA PHE A 64 -10.97 10.52 -3.22
C PHE A 64 -9.52 10.06 -3.46
N LEU A 65 -9.25 8.82 -3.09
CA LEU A 65 -7.99 8.13 -3.35
C LEU A 65 -8.13 7.23 -4.55
N GLY A 66 -7.26 7.38 -5.54
CA GLY A 66 -7.09 6.43 -6.62
C GLY A 66 -5.91 5.51 -6.34
N VAL A 67 -6.06 4.21 -6.61
CA VAL A 67 -5.02 3.20 -6.42
C VAL A 67 -4.86 2.40 -7.72
N GLN A 68 -3.63 2.29 -8.20
CA GLN A 68 -3.23 1.43 -9.31
C GLN A 68 -2.24 0.38 -8.79
N LEU A 69 -2.71 -0.86 -8.68
CA LEU A 69 -1.95 -1.98 -8.13
C LEU A 69 -0.99 -2.56 -9.18
N HIS A 70 0.19 -2.98 -8.74
CA HIS A 70 1.16 -3.69 -9.58
C HIS A 70 0.57 -4.94 -10.26
N ASP A 71 -0.21 -5.72 -9.50
CA ASP A 71 -0.75 -7.02 -9.94
C ASP A 71 -1.87 -6.89 -10.98
N HIS A 72 -2.51 -5.72 -11.04
CA HIS A 72 -3.67 -5.47 -11.90
C HIS A 72 -3.54 -4.13 -12.62
N PRO A 73 -2.60 -4.01 -13.58
CA PRO A 73 -2.32 -2.75 -14.25
C PRO A 73 -3.52 -2.23 -15.09
N GLY A 74 -4.40 -3.13 -15.52
CA GLY A 74 -5.64 -2.80 -16.23
C GLY A 74 -6.80 -2.31 -15.34
N LYS A 75 -6.64 -2.36 -14.01
CA LYS A 75 -7.68 -1.94 -13.07
C LYS A 75 -7.29 -0.67 -12.33
N TYR A 76 -8.29 0.04 -11.87
CA TYR A 76 -8.15 1.23 -11.04
C TYR A 76 -9.20 1.25 -9.93
N TYR A 77 -8.76 1.57 -8.72
CA TYR A 77 -9.61 1.58 -7.53
C TYR A 77 -9.77 3.00 -7.02
N SER A 78 -11.00 3.49 -6.97
CA SER A 78 -11.34 4.79 -6.40
C SER A 78 -11.99 4.60 -5.04
N ILE A 79 -11.44 5.23 -4.00
CA ILE A 79 -11.83 5.05 -2.61
C ILE A 79 -12.24 6.40 -2.00
N LEU A 80 -13.51 6.49 -1.62
CA LEU A 80 -14.09 7.58 -0.83
C LEU A 80 -14.12 7.15 0.63
N ARG A 81 -13.01 7.35 1.33
CA ARG A 81 -12.81 6.82 2.70
C ARG A 81 -13.88 7.27 3.69
N ALA A 82 -14.28 8.54 3.68
CA ALA A 82 -15.28 9.08 4.59
C ALA A 82 -16.66 8.43 4.44
N HIS A 83 -16.92 7.80 3.28
CA HIS A 83 -18.17 7.13 2.95
C HIS A 83 -18.02 5.61 2.88
N ARG A 84 -16.80 5.11 3.07
CA ARG A 84 -16.45 3.69 2.93
C ARG A 84 -16.87 3.10 1.57
N ILE A 85 -16.80 3.92 0.52
CA ILE A 85 -17.12 3.49 -0.84
C ILE A 85 -15.82 3.14 -1.55
N LEU A 86 -15.81 1.97 -2.16
CA LEU A 86 -14.77 1.47 -3.05
C LEU A 86 -15.39 1.19 -4.42
N LEU A 87 -14.80 1.78 -5.46
CA LEU A 87 -15.19 1.55 -6.86
C LEU A 87 -14.01 0.94 -7.61
N GLU A 88 -14.22 -0.24 -8.19
CA GLU A 88 -13.32 -0.80 -9.19
C GLU A 88 -13.74 -0.33 -10.58
N SER A 89 -12.77 0.06 -11.40
CA SER A 89 -12.96 0.54 -12.76
C SER A 89 -11.79 0.12 -13.64
N ASP A 90 -11.96 0.22 -14.96
CA ASP A 90 -10.85 0.06 -15.91
C ASP A 90 -9.84 1.21 -15.76
N SER A 91 -8.56 0.94 -16.01
CA SER A 91 -7.50 1.95 -15.86
C SER A 91 -7.64 3.16 -16.78
N SER A 92 -8.41 3.05 -17.87
CA SER A 92 -8.78 4.17 -18.75
C SER A 92 -9.56 5.29 -18.05
N ILE A 93 -10.17 5.03 -16.89
CA ILE A 93 -10.87 6.07 -16.10
C ILE A 93 -9.97 7.27 -15.80
N GLN A 94 -8.66 7.04 -15.64
CA GLN A 94 -7.69 8.12 -15.40
C GLN A 94 -7.64 9.09 -16.58
N ALA A 95 -7.56 8.56 -17.80
CA ALA A 95 -7.56 9.37 -19.02
C ALA A 95 -8.91 10.09 -19.23
N VAL A 96 -10.01 9.46 -18.86
CA VAL A 96 -11.34 10.10 -18.88
C VAL A 96 -11.39 11.28 -17.92
N MET A 97 -10.95 11.11 -16.67
CA MET A 97 -10.92 12.19 -15.67
C MET A 97 -10.02 13.35 -16.07
N GLU A 98 -8.87 13.06 -16.69
CA GLU A 98 -7.94 14.05 -17.21
C GLU A 98 -8.57 14.85 -18.36
N LYS A 99 -9.17 14.17 -19.35
CA LYS A 99 -9.85 14.81 -20.48
C LYS A 99 -11.03 15.67 -20.05
N LEU A 100 -11.81 15.21 -19.09
CA LEU A 100 -12.95 15.95 -18.54
C LEU A 100 -12.53 17.11 -17.63
N GLN A 101 -11.25 17.15 -17.23
CA GLN A 101 -10.72 18.06 -16.21
C GLN A 101 -11.62 18.10 -14.96
N SER A 102 -12.20 16.96 -14.59
CA SER A 102 -13.14 16.86 -13.48
C SER A 102 -12.42 16.85 -12.13
N TYR A 103 -11.22 16.28 -12.11
CA TYR A 103 -10.44 16.06 -10.91
C TYR A 103 -8.96 16.37 -11.17
N LYS A 104 -8.32 17.03 -10.21
CA LYS A 104 -6.88 17.31 -10.22
C LYS A 104 -6.16 16.40 -9.24
N ALA A 105 -5.15 15.67 -9.73
CA ALA A 105 -4.21 14.95 -8.87
C ALA A 105 -3.41 15.96 -8.04
N ARG A 106 -3.47 15.86 -6.71
CA ARG A 106 -2.75 16.74 -5.77
C ARG A 106 -1.50 16.09 -5.19
N VAL A 107 -1.59 14.81 -4.86
CA VAL A 107 -0.48 14.04 -4.33
C VAL A 107 -0.45 12.71 -5.06
N VAL A 108 0.69 12.32 -5.59
CA VAL A 108 0.92 11.00 -6.17
C VAL A 108 2.06 10.38 -5.38
N LEU A 109 1.84 9.22 -4.79
CA LEU A 109 2.83 8.42 -4.10
C LEU A 109 3.10 7.13 -4.89
N ASN A 110 4.36 6.81 -5.05
CA ASN A 110 4.83 5.58 -5.64
C ASN A 110 5.38 4.69 -4.54
N PHE A 111 4.79 3.51 -4.43
CA PHE A 111 5.32 2.40 -3.65
C PHE A 111 6.11 1.54 -4.60
N GLU A 112 7.43 1.52 -4.45
CA GLU A 112 8.32 0.85 -5.39
C GLU A 112 9.47 0.15 -4.68
N GLY A 113 9.87 -0.99 -5.22
CA GLY A 113 10.94 -1.79 -4.62
C GLY A 113 11.15 -3.12 -5.31
N PHE A 114 11.53 -4.12 -4.52
CA PHE A 114 11.89 -5.45 -5.00
C PHE A 114 10.88 -6.49 -4.55
N GLN A 115 10.64 -7.45 -5.42
CA GLN A 115 9.83 -8.63 -5.16
C GLN A 115 10.75 -9.82 -4.95
N TYR A 116 10.38 -10.68 -4.00
CA TYR A 116 11.06 -11.91 -3.63
C TYR A 116 10.06 -13.05 -3.55
N GLN A 117 10.50 -14.25 -3.94
CA GLN A 117 9.78 -15.49 -3.75
C GLN A 117 10.40 -16.24 -2.56
N LEU A 118 9.58 -16.65 -1.60
CA LEU A 118 10.00 -17.42 -0.42
C LEU A 118 9.01 -18.56 -0.19
N GLY A 119 9.26 -19.72 -0.81
CA GLY A 119 8.36 -20.87 -0.73
C GLY A 119 6.96 -20.51 -1.23
N ASP A 120 5.95 -20.68 -0.38
CA ASP A 120 4.54 -20.33 -0.64
C ASP A 120 4.22 -18.84 -0.47
N PHE A 121 5.21 -18.03 -0.09
CA PHE A 121 5.07 -16.59 0.11
C PHE A 121 5.72 -15.79 -1.02
N GLN A 122 5.07 -14.69 -1.37
CA GLN A 122 5.65 -13.63 -2.17
C GLN A 122 5.82 -12.39 -1.30
N ILE A 123 7.04 -11.87 -1.22
CA ILE A 123 7.37 -10.72 -0.37
C ILE A 123 7.77 -9.56 -1.26
N ARG A 124 7.25 -8.37 -0.97
CA ARG A 124 7.60 -7.15 -1.67
C ARG A 124 8.05 -6.11 -0.68
N VAL A 125 9.31 -5.70 -0.78
CA VAL A 125 9.87 -4.67 0.11
C VAL A 125 10.18 -3.44 -0.72
N GLY A 126 9.74 -2.27 -0.27
CA GLY A 126 9.87 -1.05 -1.05
C GLY A 126 9.81 0.24 -0.23
N LYS A 127 10.15 1.33 -0.90
CA LYS A 127 10.00 2.69 -0.38
C LYS A 127 8.69 3.29 -0.88
N CYS A 128 8.14 4.20 -0.08
CA CYS A 128 7.10 5.12 -0.49
C CYS A 128 7.72 6.49 -0.75
N VAL A 129 7.61 6.98 -1.99
CA VAL A 129 8.15 8.28 -2.42
C VAL A 129 7.10 9.08 -3.19
N PRO A 130 7.02 10.42 -3.03
CA PRO A 130 6.17 11.25 -3.87
C PRO A 130 6.64 11.22 -5.32
N SER A 131 5.72 11.24 -6.30
CA SER A 131 6.10 11.19 -7.71
C SER A 131 6.92 12.40 -8.19
N GLN A 132 6.97 13.48 -7.43
CA GLN A 132 7.70 14.71 -7.75
C GLN A 132 8.95 14.94 -6.87
N SER A 133 9.28 14.00 -5.97
CA SER A 133 10.51 14.11 -5.17
C SER A 133 11.00 12.74 -4.71
N GLU A 134 12.31 12.58 -4.58
CA GLU A 134 12.93 11.36 -4.04
C GLU A 134 12.89 11.30 -2.50
N ASN A 135 12.12 12.19 -1.86
CA ASN A 135 12.01 12.23 -0.41
C ASN A 135 11.28 10.99 0.10
N LEU A 136 12.02 10.13 0.82
CA LEU A 136 11.49 8.93 1.46
C LEU A 136 10.38 9.31 2.47
N ARG A 137 9.16 8.81 2.24
CA ARG A 137 8.01 9.00 3.13
C ARG A 137 7.74 7.81 4.02
N GLY A 138 8.19 6.62 3.63
CA GLY A 138 8.00 5.41 4.40
C GLY A 138 8.67 4.21 3.73
N ILE A 139 8.79 3.12 4.49
CA ILE A 139 9.24 1.83 4.00
C ILE A 139 8.09 0.85 4.24
N MET A 140 7.79 0.03 3.24
CA MET A 140 6.63 -0.85 3.20
C MET A 140 7.05 -2.27 2.86
N MET A 141 6.29 -3.23 3.37
CA MET A 141 6.41 -4.63 3.03
C MET A 141 5.02 -5.20 2.70
N GLU A 142 4.85 -5.77 1.52
CA GLU A 142 3.75 -6.69 1.25
C GLU A 142 4.21 -8.12 1.53
N VAL A 143 3.39 -8.87 2.24
CA VAL A 143 3.53 -10.32 2.41
C VAL A 143 2.28 -10.95 1.82
N GLU A 144 2.46 -11.79 0.81
CA GLU A 144 1.37 -12.46 0.11
C GLU A 144 1.52 -13.97 0.27
N TYR A 145 0.48 -14.63 0.79
CA TYR A 145 0.43 -16.08 0.92
C TYR A 145 -0.34 -16.68 -0.25
N LEU A 146 0.39 -17.34 -1.15
CA LEU A 146 -0.09 -17.80 -2.46
C LEU A 146 -1.20 -18.87 -2.42
N PRO A 147 -1.19 -19.86 -1.50
CA PRO A 147 -2.10 -21.00 -1.56
C PRO A 147 -3.58 -20.70 -1.25
N LEU A 148 -3.88 -19.66 -0.47
CA LEU A 148 -5.23 -19.41 0.04
C LEU A 148 -5.73 -18.00 -0.27
N SER A 149 -7.05 -17.89 -0.45
CA SER A 149 -7.75 -16.61 -0.60
C SER A 149 -8.64 -16.26 0.60
N SER A 150 -8.74 -17.12 1.62
CA SER A 150 -9.53 -16.86 2.82
C SER A 150 -8.66 -16.17 3.87
N ILE A 151 -9.05 -14.94 4.26
CA ILE A 151 -8.33 -14.13 5.24
C ILE A 151 -8.26 -14.88 6.58
N GLU A 152 -9.41 -15.36 7.06
CA GLU A 152 -9.53 -16.08 8.32
C GLU A 152 -8.67 -17.34 8.35
N LYS A 153 -8.74 -18.17 7.30
CA LYS A 153 -7.95 -19.42 7.25
C LYS A 153 -6.45 -19.18 7.13
N SER A 154 -6.04 -18.09 6.49
CA SER A 154 -4.62 -17.75 6.34
C SER A 154 -4.04 -17.00 7.53
N ARG A 155 -4.89 -16.45 8.43
CA ARG A 155 -4.48 -15.53 9.49
C ARG A 155 -3.35 -16.08 10.35
N GLN A 156 -3.50 -17.27 10.90
CA GLN A 156 -2.49 -17.87 11.77
C GLN A 156 -1.12 -17.97 11.08
N LEU A 157 -1.09 -18.45 9.83
CA LEU A 157 0.16 -18.55 9.05
C LEU A 157 0.78 -17.18 8.78
N MET A 158 -0.06 -16.16 8.52
CA MET A 158 0.41 -14.79 8.33
C MET A 158 0.98 -14.19 9.63
N GLU A 159 0.37 -14.46 10.78
CA GLU A 159 0.87 -14.05 12.10
C GLU A 159 2.22 -14.69 12.40
N GLU A 160 2.32 -16.02 12.25
CA GLU A 160 3.56 -16.78 12.42
C GLU A 160 4.67 -16.26 11.50
N PHE A 161 4.35 -15.93 10.25
CA PHE A 161 5.31 -15.30 9.33
C PHE A 161 5.81 -13.96 9.87
N VAL A 162 4.92 -13.09 10.35
CA VAL A 162 5.27 -11.77 10.86
C VAL A 162 6.14 -11.88 12.12
N GLU A 163 5.88 -12.85 12.99
CA GLU A 163 6.70 -13.12 14.18
C GLU A 163 8.14 -13.52 13.80
N ILE A 164 8.29 -14.49 12.88
CA ILE A 164 9.60 -14.92 12.37
C ILE A 164 10.34 -13.75 11.70
N TRP A 165 9.60 -12.94 10.93
CA TRP A 165 10.13 -11.75 10.29
C TRP A 165 10.64 -10.73 11.30
N GLN A 166 9.85 -10.42 12.33
CA GLN A 166 10.24 -9.50 13.40
C GLN A 166 11.49 -9.99 14.13
N GLU A 167 11.59 -11.29 14.44
CA GLU A 167 12.79 -11.87 15.05
C GLU A 167 14.01 -11.69 14.14
N THR A 168 13.87 -11.95 12.84
CA THR A 168 14.94 -11.81 11.86
C THR A 168 15.44 -10.37 11.76
N VAL A 169 14.52 -9.40 11.67
CA VAL A 169 14.86 -7.98 11.62
C VAL A 169 15.48 -7.49 12.93
N SER A 170 15.03 -8.01 14.08
CA SER A 170 15.57 -7.62 15.39
C SER A 170 17.07 -7.90 15.52
N LYS A 171 17.56 -8.97 14.87
CA LYS A 171 18.99 -9.35 14.84
C LYS A 171 19.86 -8.31 14.11
N LYS A 172 19.27 -7.42 13.31
CA LYS A 172 19.97 -6.33 12.61
C LYS A 172 20.06 -5.03 13.41
N SER A 173 19.43 -4.95 14.58
CA SER A 173 19.43 -3.75 15.44
C SER A 173 18.99 -2.47 14.71
N LEU A 174 18.02 -2.59 13.80
CA LEU A 174 17.49 -1.44 13.06
C LEU A 174 16.68 -0.51 13.98
N PRO A 175 16.68 0.81 13.73
CA PRO A 175 16.01 1.78 14.60
C PRO A 175 14.50 1.88 14.33
N GLY A 176 13.79 0.77 14.54
CA GLY A 176 12.35 0.65 14.31
C GLY A 176 11.93 -0.81 14.08
N HIS A 177 10.68 -1.00 13.70
CA HIS A 177 10.12 -2.31 13.39
C HIS A 177 9.00 -2.22 12.34
N PHE A 178 8.66 -3.34 11.72
CA PHE A 178 7.50 -3.43 10.84
C PHE A 178 6.22 -3.68 11.66
N LEU A 179 5.21 -2.86 11.41
CA LEU A 179 3.87 -3.00 11.96
C LEU A 179 2.89 -3.40 10.87
N HIS A 180 2.07 -4.41 11.18
CA HIS A 180 0.95 -4.80 10.33
C HIS A 180 -0.20 -3.80 10.45
N ILE A 181 -0.75 -3.40 9.30
CA ILE A 181 -1.87 -2.47 9.21
C ILE A 181 -3.17 -3.26 9.12
N GLU A 182 -3.85 -3.43 10.24
CA GLU A 182 -5.19 -3.99 10.24
C GLU A 182 -6.16 -3.03 9.52
N SER A 183 -6.80 -3.53 8.47
CA SER A 183 -7.80 -2.78 7.71
C SER A 183 -9.19 -3.37 7.98
N ASN A 184 -10.16 -2.50 8.25
CA ASN A 184 -11.54 -2.93 8.40
C ASN A 184 -12.19 -3.12 7.02
N PHE A 185 -12.12 -4.34 6.49
CA PHE A 185 -12.69 -4.70 5.20
C PHE A 185 -14.23 -4.68 5.20
N THR A 186 -14.85 -5.06 6.33
CA THR A 186 -16.31 -5.13 6.45
C THR A 186 -16.98 -3.76 6.29
N ASP A 187 -16.30 -2.69 6.70
CA ASP A 187 -16.76 -1.31 6.51
C ASP A 187 -16.96 -0.95 5.03
N TYR A 188 -16.21 -1.58 4.12
CA TYR A 188 -16.31 -1.39 2.67
C TYR A 188 -17.17 -2.46 1.99
N GLY A 189 -17.88 -3.30 2.77
CA GLY A 189 -18.68 -4.41 2.24
C GLY A 189 -17.84 -5.57 1.70
N LEU A 190 -16.56 -5.66 2.10
CA LEU A 190 -15.67 -6.73 1.70
C LEU A 190 -15.72 -7.88 2.73
N HIS A 191 -15.68 -9.11 2.23
CA HIS A 191 -15.84 -10.35 3.02
C HIS A 191 -14.54 -11.13 3.11
N ASP A 192 -14.55 -12.29 3.76
CA ASP A 192 -13.36 -13.14 3.97
C ASP A 192 -12.60 -13.52 2.69
N TYR A 193 -13.29 -13.62 1.55
CA TYR A 193 -12.66 -13.98 0.29
C TYR A 193 -11.86 -12.81 -0.30
N TYR A 194 -10.54 -12.95 -0.26
CA TYR A 194 -9.59 -11.91 -0.64
C TYR A 194 -9.59 -11.64 -2.16
N THR A 195 -9.65 -10.35 -2.46
CA THR A 195 -9.66 -9.77 -3.80
C THR A 195 -8.74 -8.55 -3.85
N SER A 196 -8.45 -8.04 -5.04
CA SER A 196 -7.62 -6.85 -5.24
C SER A 196 -8.19 -5.60 -4.56
N GLN A 197 -9.50 -5.55 -4.36
CA GLN A 197 -10.19 -4.53 -3.59
C GLN A 197 -9.68 -4.46 -2.14
N HIS A 198 -9.38 -5.60 -1.52
CA HIS A 198 -8.80 -5.66 -0.18
C HIS A 198 -7.41 -5.02 -0.15
N THR A 199 -6.58 -5.32 -1.15
CA THR A 199 -5.25 -4.71 -1.29
C THR A 199 -5.37 -3.19 -1.46
N ALA A 200 -6.30 -2.72 -2.29
CA ALA A 200 -6.53 -1.29 -2.48
C ALA A 200 -6.94 -0.58 -1.19
N VAL A 201 -7.81 -1.21 -0.37
CA VAL A 201 -8.18 -0.69 0.96
C VAL A 201 -6.97 -0.65 1.90
N GLN A 202 -6.11 -1.67 1.92
CA GLN A 202 -4.90 -1.66 2.75
C GLN A 202 -3.96 -0.52 2.40
N TYR A 203 -3.71 -0.26 1.10
CA TYR A 203 -2.92 0.90 0.68
C TYR A 203 -3.55 2.23 1.08
N ALA A 204 -4.88 2.35 1.00
CA ALA A 204 -5.60 3.55 1.44
C ALA A 204 -5.50 3.77 2.95
N THR A 205 -5.55 2.70 3.77
CA THR A 205 -5.34 2.76 5.22
C THR A 205 -3.90 3.16 5.55
N CYS A 206 -2.92 2.59 4.86
CA CYS A 206 -1.51 2.93 5.02
C CYS A 206 -1.23 4.41 4.77
N MET A 207 -1.82 4.99 3.72
CA MET A 207 -1.65 6.41 3.42
C MET A 207 -2.06 7.31 4.60
N GLN A 208 -3.08 6.94 5.37
CA GLN A 208 -3.47 7.70 6.56
C GLN A 208 -2.36 7.73 7.61
N GLN A 209 -1.74 6.58 7.86
CA GLN A 209 -0.67 6.47 8.84
C GLN A 209 0.58 7.24 8.39
N LEU A 210 0.93 7.15 7.10
CA LEU A 210 2.06 7.90 6.53
C LEU A 210 1.84 9.41 6.58
N ILE A 211 0.61 9.90 6.35
CA ILE A 211 0.29 11.33 6.49
C ILE A 211 0.30 11.77 7.96
N ALA A 212 -0.25 10.95 8.86
CA ALA A 212 -0.29 11.25 10.29
C ALA A 212 1.13 11.36 10.89
N ALA A 213 2.04 10.47 10.48
CA ALA A 213 3.42 10.46 10.93
C ALA A 213 4.24 11.70 10.50
N VAL A 214 3.81 12.45 9.49
CA VAL A 214 4.48 13.68 9.02
C VAL A 214 4.01 14.92 9.80
N ARG A 215 2.91 14.83 10.56
CA ARG A 215 2.33 15.96 11.31
C ARG A 215 2.77 16.03 12.78
N ASN A 216 3.52 15.03 13.25
CA ASN A 216 4.13 14.99 14.58
C ASN A 216 5.65 15.14 14.45
#